data_AF-A0A964RLM6-F1
#
_entry.id   AF-A0A964RLM6-F1
#
_cell.length_a   1.000
_cell.length_b   1.000
_cell.length_c   1.000
_cell.angle_alpha   90.00
_cell.angle_beta   90.00
_cell.angle_gamma   90.00
#
_symmetry.space_group_name_H-M   'P 1'
#
loop_
_entity.id
_entity.type
_entity.pdbx_description
1 polymer ?
#
loop_
_entity_poly.entity_id
_entity_poly.type
_entity_poly.pdbx_seq_one_letter_code
_entity_poly.pdbx_strand_id
1 'polypeptide(L)'
;MEESKKVFVVGKKPTILYIIISAMVPLFFSLILGSAIIEYFKLYNFIIVCITIMFTFLLLSLLYVPTIVRCRQYWCINGQYLESYAIDDYIQQLKYLISIFNGKNDMFAFKIKLAEIESIRIYWTTMWVISATPVHFVYFGIKLKEGSIVTFRSVVTANNKEYINAVKCLKEECNIQIVDKYNLLGAMEEGSISLAEYIDKIEKQQGKWGINNDKGLFDFKR
;
A
#
# COMPACT_ATOMS: atom_id res chain seq x y z
N MET A 1 17.75 -19.70 26.10
CA MET A 1 17.02 -18.44 26.36
C MET A 1 16.97 -17.73 25.01
N GLU A 2 15.93 -17.96 24.21
CA GLU A 2 15.76 -17.25 22.93
C GLU A 2 15.35 -15.82 23.28
N GLU A 3 16.26 -14.87 23.13
CA GLU A 3 15.91 -13.46 23.15
C GLU A 3 14.81 -13.25 22.12
N SER A 4 13.65 -12.79 22.60
CA SER A 4 12.53 -12.34 21.78
C SER A 4 13.07 -11.32 20.76
N LYS A 5 13.37 -11.78 19.54
CA LYS A 5 13.74 -10.92 18.40
C LYS A 5 12.64 -9.87 18.26
N LYS A 6 12.94 -8.60 18.55
CA LYS A 6 12.00 -7.51 18.36
C LYS A 6 11.57 -7.51 16.89
N VAL A 7 10.30 -7.83 16.65
CA VAL A 7 9.72 -7.73 15.32
C VAL A 7 9.04 -6.37 15.23
N PHE A 8 9.63 -5.46 14.46
CA PHE A 8 8.95 -4.23 14.08
C PHE A 8 8.09 -4.55 12.86
N VAL A 9 6.79 -4.29 12.94
CA VAL A 9 5.86 -4.46 11.80
C VAL A 9 5.29 -3.09 11.47
N VAL A 10 5.43 -2.66 10.23
CA VAL A 10 4.86 -1.42 9.73
C VAL A 10 3.86 -1.72 8.64
N GLY A 11 2.61 -1.30 8.85
CA GLY A 11 1.47 -1.61 8.00
C GLY A 11 0.52 -2.58 8.70
N LYS A 12 -0.40 -3.19 7.95
CA LYS A 12 -1.37 -4.13 8.54
C LYS A 12 -1.41 -5.42 7.74
N LYS A 13 -1.09 -6.54 8.41
CA LYS A 13 -1.27 -7.88 7.85
C LYS A 13 -2.76 -8.14 7.58
N PRO A 14 -3.12 -8.70 6.41
CA PRO A 14 -4.49 -9.14 6.16
C PRO A 14 -4.83 -10.35 7.04
N THR A 15 -5.94 -10.28 7.77
CA THR A 15 -6.45 -11.37 8.60
C THR A 15 -7.66 -12.04 7.93
N ILE A 16 -7.91 -13.31 8.26
CA ILE A 16 -9.08 -14.05 7.77
C ILE A 16 -10.37 -13.28 8.08
N LEU A 17 -10.52 -12.76 9.30
CA LEU A 17 -11.67 -11.97 9.71
C LEU A 17 -11.86 -10.74 8.80
N TYR A 18 -10.78 -10.04 8.46
CA TYR A 18 -10.85 -8.88 7.59
C TYR A 18 -11.29 -9.24 6.17
N ILE A 19 -10.80 -10.36 5.63
CA ILE A 19 -11.20 -10.87 4.31
C ILE A 19 -12.70 -11.20 4.30
N ILE A 20 -13.20 -11.87 5.34
CA ILE A 20 -14.63 -12.21 5.47
C ILE A 20 -15.48 -10.94 5.53
N ILE A 21 -15.10 -9.96 6.35
CA ILE A 21 -15.82 -8.68 6.43
C ILE A 21 -15.81 -7.96 5.08
N SER A 22 -14.67 -7.98 4.38
CA SER A 22 -14.55 -7.34 3.07
C SER A 22 -15.40 -8.02 2.00
N ALA A 23 -15.68 -9.32 2.13
CA ALA A 23 -16.58 -10.06 1.24
C ALA A 23 -18.07 -9.68 1.42
N MET A 24 -18.45 -8.94 2.46
CA MET A 24 -19.81 -8.41 2.58
C MET A 24 -20.13 -7.34 1.53
N VAL A 25 -19.12 -6.61 1.06
CA VAL A 25 -19.27 -5.60 0.01
C VAL A 25 -19.73 -6.21 -1.31
N PRO A 26 -19.01 -7.21 -1.91
CA PRO A 26 -19.48 -7.85 -3.13
C PRO A 26 -20.80 -8.59 -2.91
N LEU A 27 -21.10 -9.11 -1.71
CA LEU A 27 -22.41 -9.69 -1.40
C LEU A 27 -23.52 -8.66 -1.57
N PHE A 28 -23.39 -7.48 -0.98
CA PHE A 28 -24.37 -6.41 -1.12
C PHE A 28 -24.56 -5.99 -2.59
N PHE A 29 -23.46 -5.77 -3.32
CA PHE A 29 -23.54 -5.41 -4.75
C PHE A 29 -24.09 -6.54 -5.62
N SER A 30 -23.84 -7.80 -5.28
CA SER A 30 -24.38 -8.95 -6.01
C SER A 30 -25.90 -9.06 -5.91
N LEU A 31 -26.49 -8.64 -4.79
CA LEU A 31 -27.94 -8.59 -4.62
C LEU A 31 -28.54 -7.53 -5.53
N ILE A 32 -27.94 -6.34 -5.61
CA ILE A 32 -28.43 -5.24 -6.46
C ILE A 32 -28.28 -5.59 -7.94
N LEU A 33 -27.06 -5.93 -8.38
CA LEU A 33 -26.76 -6.27 -9.77
C LEU A 33 -27.46 -7.56 -10.21
N GLY A 34 -27.48 -8.57 -9.35
CA GLY A 34 -28.19 -9.83 -9.62
C GLY A 34 -29.68 -9.60 -9.80
N SER A 35 -30.30 -8.79 -8.95
CA SER A 35 -31.73 -8.45 -9.09
C SER A 35 -32.01 -7.67 -10.38
N ALA A 36 -31.14 -6.72 -10.75
CA ALA A 36 -31.27 -5.98 -12.01
C ALA A 36 -31.16 -6.90 -13.25
N ILE A 37 -30.23 -7.87 -13.23
CA ILE A 37 -30.10 -8.87 -14.30
C ILE A 37 -31.36 -9.74 -14.38
N ILE A 38 -31.88 -10.20 -13.24
CA ILE A 38 -33.11 -10.99 -13.17
C ILE A 38 -34.29 -10.24 -13.77
N GLU A 39 -34.45 -8.96 -13.44
CA GLU A 39 -35.53 -8.12 -13.95
C GLU A 39 -35.40 -7.88 -15.46
N TYR A 40 -34.19 -7.54 -15.93
CA TYR A 40 -33.93 -7.28 -17.34
C TYR A 40 -34.18 -8.51 -18.23
N PHE A 41 -33.74 -9.69 -17.80
CA PHE A 41 -33.90 -10.94 -18.54
C PHE A 41 -35.17 -11.73 -18.17
N LYS A 42 -36.00 -11.20 -17.26
CA LYS A 42 -37.25 -11.84 -16.78
C LYS A 42 -37.06 -13.25 -16.24
N LEU A 43 -35.97 -13.47 -15.49
CA LEU A 43 -35.56 -14.77 -14.97
C LEU A 43 -36.24 -15.10 -13.63
N TYR A 44 -37.57 -15.26 -13.61
CA TYR A 44 -38.35 -15.37 -12.36
C TYR A 44 -38.40 -16.77 -11.74
N ASN A 45 -37.76 -17.78 -12.34
CA ASN A 45 -37.66 -19.10 -11.72
C ASN A 45 -36.75 -19.02 -10.49
N PHE A 46 -37.24 -19.46 -9.33
CA PHE A 46 -36.52 -19.38 -8.05
C PHE A 46 -35.10 -19.95 -8.11
N ILE A 47 -34.91 -21.09 -8.78
CA ILE A 47 -33.58 -21.71 -8.93
C ILE A 47 -32.66 -20.81 -9.75
N ILE A 48 -33.17 -20.25 -10.85
CA ILE A 48 -32.40 -19.35 -11.73
C ILE A 48 -32.05 -18.05 -11.01
N VAL A 49 -32.96 -17.51 -10.19
CA VAL A 49 -32.71 -16.35 -9.33
C VAL A 49 -31.55 -16.61 -8.38
N CYS A 50 -31.59 -17.72 -7.64
CA CYS A 50 -30.51 -18.10 -6.71
C CYS A 50 -29.17 -18.28 -7.44
N ILE A 51 -29.15 -18.98 -8.58
CA ILE A 51 -27.94 -19.17 -9.38
C ILE A 51 -27.39 -17.84 -9.87
N THR A 52 -28.24 -16.93 -10.35
CA THR A 52 -27.82 -15.63 -10.87
C THR A 52 -27.16 -14.79 -9.79
N ILE A 53 -27.77 -14.70 -8.60
CA ILE A 53 -27.21 -13.97 -7.44
C ILE A 53 -25.89 -14.60 -6.96
N MET A 54 -25.82 -15.94 -6.87
CA MET A 54 -24.58 -16.61 -6.48
C MET A 54 -23.46 -16.39 -7.49
N PHE A 55 -23.78 -16.41 -8.79
CA PHE A 55 -22.80 -16.22 -9.85
C PHE A 55 -22.28 -14.78 -9.89
N THR A 56 -23.14 -13.78 -9.74
CA THR A 56 -22.71 -12.38 -9.63
C THR A 56 -21.86 -12.16 -8.39
N PHE A 57 -22.22 -12.77 -7.25
CA PHE A 57 -21.40 -12.73 -6.04
C PHE A 57 -20.01 -13.30 -6.25
N LEU A 58 -19.91 -14.46 -6.91
CA LEU A 58 -18.63 -15.10 -7.21
C LEU A 58 -17.74 -14.20 -8.07
N LEU A 59 -18.29 -13.63 -9.16
CA LEU A 59 -17.56 -12.73 -10.05
C LEU A 59 -17.06 -11.47 -9.34
N LEU A 60 -17.94 -10.80 -8.58
CA LEU A 60 -17.58 -9.59 -7.85
C LEU A 60 -16.55 -9.89 -6.76
N SER A 61 -16.70 -11.00 -6.05
CA SER A 61 -15.74 -11.43 -5.02
C SER A 61 -14.37 -11.74 -5.61
N LEU A 62 -14.33 -12.40 -6.78
CA LEU A 62 -13.09 -12.70 -7.47
C LEU A 62 -12.34 -11.43 -7.85
N LEU A 63 -13.02 -10.38 -8.32
CA LEU A 63 -12.38 -9.11 -8.65
C LEU A 63 -11.99 -8.30 -7.40
N TYR A 64 -12.87 -8.24 -6.41
CA TYR A 64 -12.74 -7.32 -5.27
C TYR A 64 -11.82 -7.84 -4.17
N VAL A 65 -11.98 -9.10 -3.75
CA VAL A 65 -11.30 -9.64 -2.56
C VAL A 65 -9.77 -9.69 -2.73
N PRO A 66 -9.20 -10.15 -3.86
CA PRO A 66 -7.75 -10.11 -4.06
C PRO A 66 -7.20 -8.67 -4.05
N THR A 67 -7.96 -7.73 -4.64
CA THR A 67 -7.59 -6.30 -4.65
C THR A 67 -7.54 -5.70 -3.25
N ILE A 68 -8.43 -6.12 -2.35
CA ILE A 68 -8.38 -5.70 -0.93
C ILE A 68 -7.14 -6.23 -0.21
N VAL A 69 -6.70 -7.44 -0.55
CA VAL A 69 -5.46 -8.01 0.01
C VAL A 69 -4.24 -7.22 -0.48
N ARG A 70 -4.24 -6.75 -1.73
CA ARG A 70 -3.19 -5.84 -2.25
C ARG A 70 -3.08 -4.57 -1.41
N CYS A 71 -4.18 -4.01 -0.93
CA CYS A 71 -4.17 -2.78 -0.13
C CYS A 71 -3.53 -2.94 1.27
N ARG A 72 -3.29 -4.17 1.71
CA ARG A 72 -2.71 -4.51 3.03
C ARG A 72 -1.23 -4.90 2.90
N GLN A 73 -0.45 -4.03 2.27
CA GLN A 73 1.00 -4.15 2.25
C GLN A 73 1.55 -3.89 3.65
N TYR A 74 2.66 -4.53 3.98
CA TYR A 74 3.39 -4.25 5.21
C TYR A 74 4.85 -4.63 5.02
N TRP A 75 5.71 -4.14 5.87
CA TRP A 75 7.10 -4.58 5.94
C TRP A 75 7.48 -4.78 7.40
N CYS A 76 8.45 -5.65 7.65
CA CYS A 76 8.92 -5.90 8.99
C CYS A 76 10.43 -6.06 9.06
N ILE A 77 10.95 -5.82 10.26
CA ILE A 77 12.32 -6.12 10.64
C ILE A 77 12.25 -7.38 11.49
N ASN A 78 12.72 -8.49 10.94
CA ASN A 78 12.70 -9.78 11.60
C ASN A 78 14.14 -10.25 11.88
N GLY A 79 14.64 -9.87 13.07
CA GLY A 79 15.99 -10.18 13.49
C GLY A 79 17.05 -9.58 12.56
N GLN A 80 17.59 -10.39 11.64
CA GLN A 80 18.65 -10.00 10.71
C GLN A 80 18.15 -9.64 9.31
N TYR A 81 16.82 -9.59 9.11
CA TYR A 81 16.23 -9.39 7.80
C TYR A 81 15.27 -8.20 7.77
N LEU A 82 15.30 -7.47 6.66
CA LEU A 82 14.23 -6.58 6.24
C LEU A 82 13.37 -7.32 5.22
N GLU A 83 12.11 -7.51 5.57
CA GLU A 83 11.14 -8.28 4.80
C GLU A 83 10.02 -7.35 4.35
N SER A 84 9.74 -7.30 3.06
CA SER A 84 8.65 -6.50 2.49
C SER A 84 7.60 -7.40 1.87
N TYR A 85 6.34 -7.10 2.18
CA TYR A 85 5.17 -7.83 1.72
C TYR A 85 4.32 -6.90 0.87
N ALA A 86 4.62 -6.92 -0.42
CA ALA A 86 3.88 -6.20 -1.45
C ALA A 86 3.55 -7.19 -2.58
N ILE A 87 2.27 -7.28 -2.93
CA ILE A 87 1.80 -8.20 -3.96
C ILE A 87 1.05 -7.38 -5.01
N ASP A 88 1.73 -7.05 -6.09
CA ASP A 88 1.16 -6.23 -7.16
C ASP A 88 0.45 -7.06 -8.22
N ASP A 89 0.92 -8.28 -8.48
CA ASP A 89 0.32 -9.16 -9.49
C ASP A 89 -0.96 -9.84 -8.98
N TYR A 90 -2.00 -9.86 -9.79
CA TYR A 90 -3.31 -10.38 -9.42
C TYR A 90 -3.30 -11.91 -9.19
N ILE A 91 -2.54 -12.67 -9.97
CA ILE A 91 -2.40 -14.13 -9.76
C ILE A 91 -1.70 -14.38 -8.42
N GLN A 92 -0.69 -13.58 -8.08
CA GLN A 92 -0.05 -13.63 -6.77
C GLN A 92 -1.00 -13.24 -5.63
N GLN A 93 -1.89 -12.26 -5.83
CA GLN A 93 -2.91 -11.91 -4.84
C GLN A 93 -3.85 -13.08 -4.57
N LEU A 94 -4.31 -13.79 -5.61
CA LEU A 94 -5.13 -15.00 -5.47
C LEU A 94 -4.40 -16.10 -4.72
N LYS A 95 -3.14 -16.38 -5.08
CA LYS A 95 -2.31 -17.38 -4.39
C LYS A 95 -2.14 -17.03 -2.91
N TYR A 96 -1.98 -15.75 -2.59
CA TYR A 96 -1.80 -15.28 -1.23
C TYR A 96 -3.11 -15.35 -0.43
N LEU A 97 -4.23 -15.03 -1.05
CA LEU A 97 -5.55 -15.24 -0.45
C LEU A 97 -5.73 -16.71 -0.07
N ILE A 98 -5.41 -17.64 -0.98
CA ILE A 98 -5.47 -19.08 -0.73
C ILE A 98 -4.49 -19.50 0.37
N SER A 99 -3.28 -18.92 0.42
CA SER A 99 -2.29 -19.25 1.47
C SER A 99 -2.76 -18.81 2.85
N ILE A 100 -3.40 -17.63 2.96
CA ILE A 100 -4.00 -17.14 4.21
C ILE A 100 -5.06 -18.13 4.73
N PHE A 101 -5.96 -18.59 3.86
CA PHE A 101 -6.98 -19.58 4.25
C PHE A 101 -6.40 -20.94 4.62
N ASN A 102 -5.28 -21.34 4.00
CA ASN A 102 -4.59 -22.59 4.30
C ASN A 102 -3.61 -22.50 5.49
N GLY A 103 -3.54 -21.35 6.17
CA GLY A 103 -2.59 -21.13 7.28
C GLY A 103 -1.11 -21.22 6.86
N LYS A 104 -0.80 -21.03 5.57
CA LYS A 104 0.57 -21.11 5.03
C LYS A 104 1.28 -19.76 5.13
N ASN A 105 2.62 -19.81 5.11
CA ASN A 105 3.52 -18.67 5.23
C ASN A 105 3.21 -17.55 4.24
N ASP A 106 3.57 -16.33 4.65
CA ASP A 106 3.39 -15.11 3.89
C ASP A 106 4.23 -15.11 2.61
N MET A 107 3.67 -14.59 1.50
CA MET A 107 4.42 -14.39 0.25
C MET A 107 5.12 -13.02 0.28
N PHE A 108 6.45 -13.04 0.19
CA PHE A 108 7.30 -11.85 0.27
C PHE A 108 7.52 -11.25 -1.12
N ALA A 109 7.59 -9.92 -1.20
CA ALA A 109 8.14 -9.22 -2.36
C ALA A 109 9.66 -9.38 -2.40
N PHE A 110 10.32 -9.20 -1.25
CA PHE A 110 11.74 -9.49 -1.08
C PHE A 110 12.07 -9.70 0.40
N LYS A 111 13.23 -10.30 0.61
CA LYS A 111 13.86 -10.50 1.92
C LYS A 111 15.35 -10.20 1.78
N ILE A 112 15.81 -9.15 2.46
CA ILE A 112 17.20 -8.68 2.39
C ILE A 112 17.83 -8.81 3.77
N LYS A 113 19.07 -9.30 3.85
CA LYS A 113 19.80 -9.27 5.12
C LYS A 113 20.20 -7.85 5.45
N LEU A 114 19.97 -7.43 6.69
CA LEU A 114 20.35 -6.11 7.17
C LEU A 114 21.86 -5.84 6.98
N ALA A 115 22.69 -6.89 7.13
CA ALA A 115 24.14 -6.81 6.92
C ALA A 115 24.56 -6.52 5.47
N GLU A 116 23.69 -6.79 4.48
CA GLU A 116 23.95 -6.54 3.05
C GLU A 116 23.53 -5.11 2.64
N ILE A 117 22.79 -4.41 3.50
CA ILE A 117 22.34 -3.04 3.26
C ILE A 117 23.49 -2.06 3.53
N GLU A 118 23.78 -1.19 2.58
CA GLU A 118 24.73 -0.08 2.74
C GLU A 118 24.00 1.15 3.27
N SER A 119 22.90 1.54 2.60
CA SER A 119 22.11 2.70 3.00
C SER A 119 20.65 2.56 2.58
N ILE A 120 19.79 3.29 3.27
CA ILE A 120 18.36 3.42 2.96
C ILE A 120 18.07 4.88 2.72
N ARG A 121 17.67 5.24 1.50
CA ARG A 121 17.18 6.56 1.16
C ARG A 121 15.68 6.63 1.35
N ILE A 122 15.23 7.67 2.04
CA ILE A 122 13.80 8.00 2.16
C ILE A 122 13.46 9.08 1.16
N TYR A 123 12.43 8.84 0.35
CA TYR A 123 11.92 9.81 -0.62
C TYR A 123 10.41 9.60 -0.83
N TRP A 124 9.77 10.46 -1.62
CA TRP A 124 8.35 10.31 -1.97
C TRP A 124 8.13 10.39 -3.46
N THR A 125 6.97 9.87 -3.89
CA THR A 125 6.39 10.13 -5.20
C THR A 125 4.99 10.68 -5.02
N THR A 126 4.59 11.59 -5.91
CA THR A 126 3.27 12.23 -5.88
C THR A 126 2.43 11.71 -7.04
N MET A 127 1.22 11.24 -6.73
CA MET A 127 0.24 10.79 -7.72
C MET A 127 -1.02 11.61 -7.57
N TRP A 128 -1.59 12.06 -8.69
CA TRP A 128 -2.89 12.74 -8.70
C TRP A 128 -4.00 11.70 -8.79
N VAL A 129 -4.91 11.72 -7.82
CA VAL A 129 -6.14 10.92 -7.88
C VAL A 129 -7.24 11.70 -8.62
N ILE A 130 -8.30 11.00 -9.02
CA ILE A 130 -9.42 11.53 -9.84
C ILE A 130 -10.04 12.82 -9.25
N SER A 131 -9.95 13.04 -7.94
CA SER A 131 -10.40 14.26 -7.26
C SER A 131 -9.45 15.46 -7.37
N ALA A 132 -8.42 15.40 -8.23
CA ALA A 132 -7.35 16.40 -8.34
C ALA A 132 -6.67 16.71 -6.98
N THR A 133 -6.65 15.73 -6.08
CA THR A 133 -5.92 15.81 -4.80
C THR A 133 -4.58 15.10 -4.97
N PRO A 134 -3.44 15.70 -4.62
CA PRO A 134 -2.17 14.99 -4.61
C PRO A 134 -2.20 13.92 -3.51
N VAL A 135 -1.64 12.75 -3.81
CA VAL A 135 -1.36 11.73 -2.81
C VAL A 135 0.14 11.45 -2.82
N HIS A 136 0.77 11.69 -1.68
CA HIS A 136 2.19 11.43 -1.51
C HIS A 136 2.41 10.05 -0.92
N PHE A 137 3.25 9.26 -1.60
CA PHE A 137 3.65 7.94 -1.16
C PHE A 137 5.12 7.96 -0.81
N VAL A 138 5.46 7.60 0.43
CA VAL A 138 6.85 7.49 0.89
C VAL A 138 7.42 6.13 0.45
N TYR A 139 8.68 6.15 0.02
CA TYR A 139 9.44 5.00 -0.46
C TYR A 139 10.77 4.90 0.26
N PHE A 140 11.25 3.66 0.35
CA PHE A 140 12.64 3.34 0.63
C PHE A 140 13.35 2.94 -0.65
N GLY A 141 14.49 3.56 -0.90
CA GLY A 141 15.49 3.11 -1.85
C GLY A 141 16.65 2.51 -1.08
N ILE A 142 16.71 1.18 -1.02
CA ILE A 142 17.77 0.42 -0.37
C ILE A 142 18.92 0.27 -1.37
N LYS A 143 20.10 0.75 -1.01
CA LYS A 143 21.34 0.45 -1.72
C LYS A 143 22.04 -0.71 -1.00
N LEU A 144 22.30 -1.80 -1.72
CA LEU A 144 23.08 -2.92 -1.20
C LEU A 144 24.57 -2.67 -1.37
N LYS A 145 25.39 -3.32 -0.54
CA LYS A 145 26.86 -3.22 -0.59
C LYS A 145 27.46 -3.70 -1.91
N GLU A 146 26.77 -4.62 -2.59
CA GLU A 146 27.10 -5.09 -3.94
C GLU A 146 26.77 -4.06 -5.05
N GLY A 147 26.11 -2.95 -4.70
CA GLY A 147 25.79 -1.85 -5.61
C GLY A 147 24.38 -1.89 -6.21
N SER A 148 23.63 -2.99 -6.03
CA SER A 148 22.24 -3.09 -6.47
C SER A 148 21.30 -2.19 -5.65
N ILE A 149 20.18 -1.78 -6.26
CA ILE A 149 19.20 -0.89 -5.64
C ILE A 149 17.83 -1.57 -5.65
N VAL A 150 17.21 -1.66 -4.48
CA VAL A 150 15.86 -2.17 -4.29
C VAL A 150 14.97 -1.06 -3.77
N THR A 151 13.85 -0.80 -4.44
CA THR A 151 12.90 0.25 -4.04
C THR A 151 11.57 -0.36 -3.64
N PHE A 152 10.97 0.12 -2.56
CA PHE A 152 9.62 -0.28 -2.18
C PHE A 152 8.89 0.81 -1.41
N ARG A 153 7.56 0.77 -1.47
CA ARG A 153 6.70 1.70 -0.77
C ARG A 153 6.75 1.41 0.73
N SER A 154 7.01 2.41 1.54
CA SER A 154 7.18 2.24 2.99
C SER A 154 5.85 2.13 3.76
N VAL A 155 4.72 2.11 3.03
CA VAL A 155 3.34 1.96 3.52
C VAL A 155 2.90 3.07 4.49
N VAL A 156 3.57 4.22 4.44
CA VAL A 156 3.21 5.39 5.25
C VAL A 156 2.55 6.46 4.39
N THR A 157 1.34 6.84 4.79
CA THR A 157 0.60 7.98 4.23
C THR A 157 0.35 9.08 5.28
N ALA A 158 0.72 8.86 6.54
CA ALA A 158 0.52 9.77 7.66
C ALA A 158 1.52 9.48 8.79
N ASN A 159 1.65 10.40 9.75
CA ASN A 159 2.58 10.26 10.88
C ASN A 159 2.31 8.95 11.63
N ASN A 160 3.31 8.07 11.69
CA ASN A 160 3.17 6.73 12.28
C ASN A 160 4.36 6.46 13.22
N LYS A 161 4.06 6.31 14.52
CA LYS A 161 5.08 6.02 15.55
C LYS A 161 5.79 4.67 15.33
N GLU A 162 5.08 3.64 14.88
CA GLU A 162 5.67 2.33 14.59
C GLU A 162 6.69 2.44 13.47
N TYR A 163 6.38 3.24 12.44
CA TYR A 163 7.31 3.52 11.35
C TYR A 163 8.57 4.25 11.85
N ILE A 164 8.40 5.32 12.62
CA ILE A 164 9.54 6.08 13.17
C ILE A 164 10.43 5.17 14.00
N ASN A 165 9.83 4.37 14.89
CA ASN A 165 10.57 3.43 15.74
C ASN A 165 11.30 2.36 14.92
N ALA A 166 10.67 1.83 13.87
CA ALA A 166 11.29 0.85 12.99
C ALA A 166 12.50 1.46 12.24
N VAL A 167 12.38 2.69 11.75
CA VAL A 167 13.50 3.37 11.06
C VAL A 167 14.62 3.75 12.03
N LYS A 168 14.29 4.18 13.25
CA LYS A 168 15.28 4.41 14.31
C LYS A 168 16.01 3.11 14.66
N CYS A 169 15.32 1.98 14.76
CA CYS A 169 15.94 0.67 14.95
C CYS A 169 16.95 0.33 13.83
N LEU A 170 16.60 0.54 12.56
CA LEU A 170 17.52 0.32 11.44
C LEU A 170 18.78 1.21 11.54
N LYS A 171 18.60 2.47 11.97
CA LYS A 171 19.70 3.42 12.12
C LYS A 171 20.60 3.09 13.31
N GLU A 172 20.01 2.88 14.48
CA GLU A 172 20.70 2.83 15.77
C GLU A 172 21.13 1.41 16.13
N GLU A 173 20.23 0.42 16.00
CA GLU A 173 20.52 -0.97 16.37
C GLU A 173 21.27 -1.71 15.23
N CYS A 174 20.98 -1.39 13.97
CA CYS A 174 21.56 -2.10 12.82
C CYS A 174 22.71 -1.33 12.12
N ASN A 175 23.03 -0.11 12.57
CA ASN A 175 24.06 0.77 12.00
C ASN A 175 23.91 0.99 10.48
N ILE A 176 22.67 1.06 9.99
CA ILE A 176 22.39 1.32 8.57
C ILE A 176 22.31 2.84 8.36
N GLN A 177 22.99 3.34 7.33
CA GLN A 177 22.92 4.77 6.99
C GLN A 177 21.54 5.12 6.44
N ILE A 178 20.79 5.96 7.17
CA ILE A 178 19.51 6.51 6.71
C ILE A 178 19.74 7.87 6.04
N VAL A 179 19.44 7.96 4.75
CA VAL A 179 19.54 9.19 3.95
C VAL A 179 18.16 9.82 3.81
N ASP A 180 17.86 10.78 4.70
CA ASP A 180 16.60 11.54 4.71
C ASP A 180 16.85 13.01 4.38
N LYS A 181 17.07 13.29 3.09
CA LYS A 181 17.47 14.62 2.58
C LYS A 181 16.50 15.74 2.99
N TYR A 182 15.22 15.41 3.11
CA TYR A 182 14.15 16.37 3.36
C TYR A 182 13.62 16.30 4.80
N ASN A 183 14.30 15.58 5.69
CA ASN A 183 13.93 15.44 7.10
C ASN A 183 12.46 15.01 7.31
N LEU A 184 11.98 14.07 6.49
CA LEU A 184 10.61 13.54 6.59
C LEU A 184 10.38 12.83 7.92
N LEU A 185 11.38 12.13 8.46
CA LEU A 185 11.32 11.49 9.77
C LEU A 185 11.13 12.52 10.89
N GLY A 186 11.90 13.61 10.85
CA GLY A 186 11.77 14.70 11.83
C GLY A 186 10.39 15.34 11.76
N ALA A 187 9.87 15.61 10.56
CA ALA A 187 8.52 16.15 10.38
C ALA A 187 7.43 15.21 10.93
N MET A 188 7.58 13.89 10.72
CA MET A 188 6.66 12.90 11.28
C MET A 188 6.74 12.81 12.81
N GLU A 189 7.92 13.02 13.39
CA GLU A 189 8.17 12.96 14.83
C GLU A 189 7.66 14.20 15.57
N GLU A 190 7.83 15.39 14.99
CA GLU A 190 7.35 16.66 15.56
C GLU A 190 5.82 16.70 15.61
N GLY A 191 5.17 16.20 14.56
CA GLY A 191 3.71 16.08 14.51
C GLY A 191 2.93 17.41 14.44
N SER A 192 3.63 18.54 14.25
CA SER A 192 3.03 19.88 14.18
C SER A 192 2.17 20.08 12.92
N ILE A 193 2.52 19.42 11.82
CA ILE A 193 1.71 19.34 10.59
C ILE A 193 1.65 17.90 10.07
N SER A 194 0.68 17.63 9.20
CA SER A 194 0.59 16.34 8.52
C SER A 194 1.78 16.16 7.56
N LEU A 195 2.26 14.92 7.40
CA LEU A 195 3.31 14.59 6.44
C LEU A 195 2.96 15.03 5.01
N ALA A 196 1.67 14.94 4.64
CA ALA A 196 1.20 15.40 3.34
C ALA A 196 1.39 16.92 3.18
N GLU A 197 0.96 17.72 4.16
CA GLU A 197 1.17 19.18 4.14
C GLU A 197 2.65 19.56 4.15
N TYR A 198 3.49 18.80 4.86
CA TYR A 198 4.94 19.01 4.86
C TYR A 198 5.53 18.79 3.46
N ILE A 199 5.13 17.71 2.80
CA ILE A 199 5.57 17.41 1.43
C ILE A 199 5.06 18.47 0.45
N ASP A 200 3.79 18.87 0.54
CA ASP A 200 3.22 19.94 -0.28
C ASP A 200 4.02 21.24 -0.19
N LYS A 201 4.43 21.63 1.02
CA LYS A 201 5.28 22.82 1.24
C LYS A 201 6.61 22.69 0.49
N ILE A 202 7.26 21.53 0.56
CA ILE A 202 8.53 21.27 -0.13
C ILE A 202 8.33 21.31 -1.65
N GLU A 203 7.29 20.67 -2.17
CA GLU A 203 7.05 20.63 -3.62
C GLU A 203 6.69 22.00 -4.19
N LYS A 204 5.96 22.82 -3.44
CA LYS A 204 5.68 24.22 -3.79
C LYS A 204 6.98 25.04 -3.85
N GLN A 205 7.86 24.90 -2.86
CA GLN A 205 9.17 25.56 -2.85
C GLN A 205 10.07 25.11 -4.02
N GLN A 206 9.94 23.86 -4.46
CA GLN A 206 10.68 23.31 -5.61
C GLN A 206 10.07 23.68 -6.97
N GLY A 207 8.96 24.44 -7.00
CA GLY A 207 8.27 24.80 -8.24
C GLY A 207 7.59 23.62 -8.94
N LYS A 208 7.45 22.45 -8.29
CA LYS A 208 6.76 21.28 -8.86
C LYS A 208 5.25 21.47 -8.98
N TRP A 209 4.71 22.43 -8.24
CA TRP A 209 3.32 22.89 -8.32
C TRP A 209 3.12 24.03 -9.32
N GLY A 210 4.19 24.46 -10.00
CA GLY A 210 4.14 25.48 -11.05
C GLY A 210 3.59 24.89 -12.34
N ILE A 211 2.27 24.97 -12.50
CA ILE A 211 1.74 25.11 -13.85
C ILE A 211 2.26 26.46 -14.35
N ASN A 212 3.01 26.45 -15.46
CA ASN A 212 3.14 27.62 -16.34
C ASN A 212 1.73 27.99 -16.85
N ASN A 213 0.88 28.54 -15.99
CA ASN A 213 -0.47 28.98 -16.32
C ASN A 213 -0.51 30.45 -16.75
N ASP A 214 0.64 31.13 -16.83
CA ASP A 214 0.70 32.56 -17.18
C ASP A 214 1.22 32.86 -18.59
N LYS A 215 1.37 31.86 -19.48
CA LYS A 215 1.63 32.13 -20.90
C LYS A 215 0.83 31.25 -21.84
N GLY A 216 -0.35 31.76 -22.18
CA GLY A 216 -0.91 31.65 -23.52
C GLY A 216 -1.77 30.42 -23.78
N LEU A 217 -3.06 30.49 -23.46
CA LEU A 217 -4.08 29.76 -24.23
C LEU A 217 -5.47 30.41 -24.22
N PHE A 218 -5.56 31.74 -24.11
CA PHE A 218 -6.77 32.50 -24.49
C PHE A 218 -6.36 33.89 -24.95
N ASP A 219 -5.68 33.96 -26.10
CA ASP A 219 -5.64 35.18 -26.90
C ASP A 219 -5.82 34.81 -28.37
N PHE A 220 -7.08 34.63 -28.76
CA PHE A 220 -7.51 34.92 -30.11
C PHE A 220 -8.67 35.91 -30.02
N LYS A 221 -8.30 37.18 -30.12
CA LYS A 221 -9.16 38.29 -30.53
C LYS A 221 -9.62 38.09 -31.98
N ARG A 222 -10.86 38.52 -32.19
CA ARG A 222 -11.62 38.78 -33.44
C ARG A 222 -12.24 37.59 -34.13
#